data_AF-A0A0L0VZK8-F1
#
_entry.id   AF-A0A0L0VZK8-F1
#
_cell.length_a   1.000
_cell.length_b   1.000
_cell.length_c   1.000
_cell.angle_alpha   90.00
_cell.angle_beta   90.00
_cell.angle_gamma   90.00
#
_symmetry.space_group_name_H-M   'P 1'
#
loop_
_entity.id
_entity.type
_entity.pdbx_description
1 polymer ?
#
loop_
_entity_poly.entity_id
_entity_poly.type
_entity_poly.pdbx_seq_one_letter_code
_entity_poly.pdbx_strand_id
1 'polypeptide(L)'
;MSVLAIAKKHPGKLPKAISEIAKPLLNQYISTQAATSYHDTPKTLQVESVLALAKGKNVFVRAGTGYGKTQISKMFFNLFKNSKVVVSVLNPLDSLGDDQVREKALVNITAINLNN
;
A
#
# COMPACT_ATOMS: atom_id res chain seq x y z
N MET A 1 5.16 -8.20 41.10
CA MET A 1 5.59 -7.55 39.84
C MET A 1 4.40 -7.50 38.91
N SER A 2 3.86 -6.30 38.65
CA SER A 2 2.73 -6.11 37.75
C SER A 2 3.23 -6.12 36.31
N VAL A 3 2.87 -7.14 35.54
CA VAL A 3 3.04 -7.12 34.09
C VAL A 3 1.97 -6.17 33.57
N LEU A 4 2.35 -4.92 33.31
CA LEU A 4 1.53 -4.02 32.49
C LEU A 4 1.35 -4.71 31.14
N ALA A 5 0.18 -5.29 30.91
CA ALA A 5 -0.25 -5.66 29.58
C ALA A 5 -0.35 -4.36 28.77
N ILE A 6 0.72 -4.02 28.06
CA ILE A 6 0.71 -2.95 27.06
C ILE A 6 -0.41 -3.34 26.10
N ALA A 7 -1.52 -2.60 26.15
CA ALA A 7 -2.64 -2.80 25.26
C ALA A 7 -2.09 -2.89 23.83
N LYS A 8 -2.27 -4.06 23.19
CA LYS A 8 -1.79 -4.30 21.83
C LYS A 8 -2.33 -3.17 20.94
N LYS A 9 -1.43 -2.24 20.57
CA LYS A 9 -1.63 -1.18 19.58
C LYS A 9 -2.39 -1.80 18.41
N HIS A 10 -3.64 -1.36 18.16
CA HIS A 10 -4.57 -2.01 17.23
C HIS A 10 -3.88 -2.46 15.93
N PRO A 11 -3.62 -3.77 15.76
CA PRO A 11 -2.87 -4.26 14.62
C PRO A 11 -3.71 -4.01 13.36
N GLY A 12 -3.13 -3.35 12.35
CA GLY A 12 -3.81 -3.09 11.08
C GLY A 12 -4.37 -1.68 10.87
N LYS A 13 -4.33 -0.77 11.87
CA LYS A 13 -4.70 0.64 11.64
C LYS A 13 -3.56 1.42 11.01
N LEU A 14 -3.88 2.35 10.11
CA LEU A 14 -2.92 3.34 9.64
C LEU A 14 -2.32 4.10 10.83
N PRO A 15 -1.04 4.48 10.78
CA PRO A 15 -0.46 5.38 11.77
C PRO A 15 -1.30 6.66 11.91
N LYS A 16 -1.49 7.18 13.13
CA LYS A 16 -2.27 8.41 13.37
C LYS A 16 -1.82 9.58 12.49
N ALA A 17 -0.50 9.72 12.32
CA ALA A 17 0.13 10.72 11.45
C ALA A 17 -0.32 10.63 9.97
N ILE A 18 -0.81 9.48 9.52
CA ILE A 18 -1.36 9.27 8.17
C ILE A 18 -2.89 9.35 8.17
N SER A 19 -3.56 8.77 9.16
CA SER A 19 -5.03 8.77 9.18
C SER A 19 -5.63 10.16 9.44
N GLU A 20 -4.98 10.96 10.29
CA GLU A 20 -5.48 12.26 10.76
C GLU A 20 -5.01 13.44 9.90
N ILE A 21 -4.05 13.23 8.99
CA ILE A 21 -3.52 14.30 8.14
C ILE A 21 -4.58 14.79 7.13
N ALA A 22 -4.55 16.11 6.86
CA ALA A 22 -5.46 16.74 5.90
C ALA A 22 -5.25 16.19 4.48
N LYS A 23 -6.33 16.13 3.70
CA LYS A 23 -6.33 15.52 2.35
C LYS A 23 -5.23 16.06 1.41
N PRO A 24 -4.96 17.38 1.31
CA PRO A 24 -3.92 17.91 0.42
C PRO A 24 -2.52 17.45 0.84
N LEU A 25 -2.23 17.48 2.15
CA LEU A 25 -0.96 17.03 2.71
C LEU A 25 -0.78 15.51 2.54
N LEU A 26 -1.85 14.73 2.70
CA LEU A 26 -1.82 13.29 2.44
C LEU A 26 -1.49 12.98 0.98
N ASN A 27 -2.11 13.71 0.05
CA ASN A 27 -1.86 13.55 -1.38
C ASN A 27 -0.39 13.85 -1.72
N GLN A 28 0.14 14.97 -1.20
CA GLN A 28 1.56 15.31 -1.35
C GLN A 28 2.46 14.23 -0.76
N TYR A 29 2.19 13.78 0.47
CA TYR A 29 2.96 12.71 1.11
C TYR A 29 3.01 11.43 0.27
N ILE A 30 1.84 10.95 -0.20
CA ILE A 30 1.75 9.76 -1.06
C ILE A 30 2.57 9.95 -2.34
N SER A 31 2.46 11.13 -2.97
CA SER A 31 3.13 11.42 -4.23
C SER A 31 4.65 11.47 -4.08
N THR A 32 5.14 12.21 -3.07
CA THR A 32 6.57 12.30 -2.76
C THR A 32 7.13 10.94 -2.36
N GLN A 33 6.45 10.21 -1.46
CA GLN A 33 6.91 8.90 -1.03
C GLN A 33 7.02 7.93 -2.22
N ALA A 34 6.06 7.96 -3.14
CA ALA A 34 6.10 7.12 -4.33
C ALA A 34 7.24 7.52 -5.27
N ALA A 35 7.41 8.80 -5.58
CA ALA A 35 8.50 9.28 -6.44
C ALA A 35 9.89 8.87 -5.89
N THR A 36 10.08 8.97 -4.58
CA THR A 36 11.34 8.55 -3.93
C THR A 36 11.54 7.04 -3.91
N SER A 37 10.47 6.26 -3.71
CA SER A 37 10.59 4.80 -3.51
C SER A 37 10.65 4.00 -4.81
N TYR A 38 10.18 4.58 -5.92
CA TYR A 38 9.94 3.84 -7.17
C TYR A 38 10.63 4.46 -8.38
N HIS A 39 11.39 5.54 -8.19
CA HIS A 39 12.14 6.24 -9.24
C HIS A 39 11.29 6.64 -10.47
N ASP A 40 9.98 6.74 -10.30
CA ASP A 40 9.02 7.12 -11.32
C ASP A 40 7.95 8.05 -10.72
N THR A 41 7.41 8.94 -11.55
CA THR A 41 6.36 9.85 -11.12
C THR A 41 5.05 9.06 -11.00
N PRO A 42 4.41 9.02 -9.81
CA PRO A 42 3.16 8.28 -9.65
C PRO A 42 2.06 8.91 -10.50
N LYS A 43 1.28 8.07 -11.16
CA LYS A 43 0.15 8.52 -11.99
C LYS A 43 -1.00 9.01 -11.11
N THR A 44 -1.77 9.96 -11.61
CA THR A 44 -2.90 10.57 -10.87
C THR A 44 -3.87 9.53 -10.30
N LEU A 45 -4.32 8.54 -11.10
CA LEU A 45 -5.24 7.51 -10.60
C LEU A 45 -4.62 6.63 -9.52
N GLN A 46 -3.31 6.42 -9.53
CA GLN A 46 -2.64 5.65 -8.46
C GLN A 46 -2.70 6.42 -7.14
N VAL A 47 -2.35 7.70 -7.16
CA VAL A 47 -2.38 8.58 -5.98
C VAL A 47 -3.80 8.72 -5.45
N GLU A 48 -4.78 8.97 -6.31
CA GLU A 48 -6.19 9.11 -5.92
C GLU A 48 -6.75 7.83 -5.29
N SER A 49 -6.38 6.68 -5.85
CA SER A 49 -6.79 5.37 -5.31
C SER A 49 -6.24 5.16 -3.91
N VAL A 50 -4.94 5.39 -3.71
CA VAL A 50 -4.27 5.23 -2.41
C VAL A 50 -4.82 6.23 -1.39
N LEU A 51 -5.10 7.46 -1.81
CA LEU A 51 -5.71 8.50 -0.96
C LEU A 51 -7.11 8.09 -0.49
N ALA A 52 -7.94 7.54 -1.37
CA ALA A 52 -9.27 7.07 -1.03
C ALA A 52 -9.22 5.86 -0.08
N LEU A 53 -8.34 4.88 -0.34
CA LEU A 53 -8.09 3.75 0.55
C LEU A 53 -7.60 4.21 1.93
N ALA A 54 -6.68 5.18 1.99
CA ALA A 54 -6.16 5.73 3.24
C ALA A 54 -7.22 6.45 4.09
N LYS A 55 -8.30 6.92 3.45
CA LYS A 55 -9.49 7.50 4.11
C LYS A 55 -10.60 6.47 4.36
N GLY A 56 -10.30 5.18 4.25
CA GLY A 56 -11.22 4.09 4.54
C GLY A 56 -12.34 3.92 3.52
N LYS A 57 -12.15 4.40 2.28
CA LYS A 57 -13.13 4.25 1.21
C LYS A 57 -12.85 3.00 0.38
N ASN A 58 -13.93 2.40 -0.12
CA ASN A 58 -13.84 1.40 -1.18
C ASN A 58 -13.55 2.10 -2.51
N VAL A 59 -12.70 1.49 -3.35
CA VAL A 59 -12.23 2.08 -4.61
C VAL A 59 -12.34 1.06 -5.74
N PHE A 60 -12.98 1.44 -6.84
CA PHE A 60 -12.90 0.74 -8.12
C PHE A 60 -11.97 1.52 -9.05
N VAL A 61 -10.99 0.84 -9.65
CA VAL A 61 -10.02 1.44 -10.56
C VAL A 61 -10.18 0.82 -11.94
N ARG A 62 -10.61 1.64 -12.91
CA ARG A 62 -10.65 1.24 -14.32
C ARG A 62 -9.35 1.66 -15.00
N ALA A 63 -8.48 0.69 -15.26
CA ALA A 63 -7.20 0.92 -15.93
C ALA A 63 -6.72 -0.29 -16.73
N GLY A 64 -6.18 -0.03 -17.93
CA GLY A 64 -5.64 -1.06 -18.81
C GLY A 64 -4.39 -1.77 -18.28
N THR A 65 -3.95 -2.80 -18.98
CA THR A 65 -2.63 -3.43 -18.77
C THR A 65 -1.52 -2.41 -19.02
N GLY A 66 -0.40 -2.51 -18.30
CA GLY A 66 0.70 -1.53 -18.39
C GLY A 66 0.44 -0.20 -17.65
N TYR A 67 -0.77 0.04 -17.12
CA TYR A 67 -1.01 1.27 -16.35
C TYR A 67 -0.20 1.32 -15.04
N GLY A 68 0.27 0.18 -14.52
CA GLY A 68 0.99 0.09 -13.25
C GLY A 68 0.05 -0.06 -12.06
N LYS A 69 -0.96 -0.94 -12.15
CA LYS A 69 -1.92 -1.18 -11.05
C LYS A 69 -1.25 -1.78 -9.81
N THR A 70 -0.21 -2.61 -9.99
CA THR A 70 0.60 -3.16 -8.88
C THR A 70 1.12 -2.06 -7.96
N GLN A 71 1.43 -0.90 -8.53
CA GLN A 71 1.93 0.28 -7.82
C GLN A 71 0.97 0.77 -6.73
N ILE A 72 -0.34 0.65 -6.94
CA ILE A 72 -1.36 1.05 -5.96
C ILE A 72 -1.20 0.24 -4.67
N SER A 73 -1.04 -1.09 -4.79
CA SER A 73 -0.86 -1.97 -3.63
C SER A 73 0.44 -1.69 -2.88
N LYS A 74 1.54 -1.42 -3.62
CA LYS A 74 2.86 -1.08 -3.05
C LYS A 74 2.79 0.26 -2.29
N MET A 75 2.20 1.28 -2.90
CA MET A 75 2.01 2.60 -2.28
C MET A 75 1.13 2.52 -1.04
N PHE A 76 0.02 1.78 -1.09
CA PHE A 76 -0.86 1.62 0.06
C PHE A 76 -0.18 0.87 1.21
N PHE A 77 0.56 -0.21 0.94
CA PHE A 77 1.35 -0.93 1.93
C PHE A 77 2.36 -0.02 2.65
N ASN A 78 3.03 0.87 1.91
CA ASN A 78 4.01 1.81 2.47
C ASN A 78 3.42 2.88 3.39
N LEU A 79 2.10 3.04 3.45
CA LEU A 79 1.46 3.91 4.45
C LEU A 79 1.50 3.31 5.86
N PHE A 80 1.68 2.00 5.97
CA PHE A 80 1.71 1.28 7.23
C PHE A 80 3.14 1.09 7.78
N LYS A 81 4.08 1.95 7.40
CA LYS A 81 5.47 1.89 7.92
C LYS A 81 5.48 1.69 9.43
N ASN A 82 6.29 0.74 9.89
CA ASN A 82 6.43 0.34 11.30
C ASN A 82 5.20 -0.36 11.91
N SER A 83 4.26 -0.83 11.08
CA SER A 83 3.11 -1.64 11.50
C SER A 83 3.18 -3.02 10.85
N LYS A 84 2.78 -4.06 11.58
CA LYS A 84 2.63 -5.41 11.02
C LYS A 84 1.26 -5.51 10.35
N VAL A 85 1.25 -5.43 9.03
CA VAL A 85 0.02 -5.51 8.22
C VAL A 85 0.20 -6.47 7.04
N VAL A 86 -0.91 -6.98 6.54
CA VAL A 86 -0.97 -7.80 5.33
C VAL A 86 -1.87 -7.08 4.33
N VAL A 87 -1.37 -6.89 3.12
CA VAL A 87 -2.15 -6.40 1.98
C VAL A 87 -2.30 -7.58 1.02
N SER A 88 -3.52 -8.08 0.86
CA SER A 88 -3.83 -9.16 -0.07
C SER A 88 -4.24 -8.59 -1.43
N VAL A 89 -3.68 -9.14 -2.51
CA VAL A 89 -4.01 -8.78 -3.89
C VAL A 89 -4.45 -10.05 -4.60
N LEU A 90 -5.71 -10.08 -5.06
CA LEU A 90 -6.26 -11.22 -5.78
C LEU A 90 -5.94 -11.06 -7.27
N ASN A 91 -5.29 -12.08 -7.84
CA ASN A 91 -4.93 -12.12 -9.25
C ASN A 91 -5.70 -13.24 -9.95
N PRO A 92 -6.17 -13.02 -11.19
CA PRO A 92 -6.89 -14.04 -11.95
C PRO A 92 -5.96 -15.11 -12.55
N LEU A 93 -4.64 -14.90 -12.57
CA LEU A 93 -3.65 -15.77 -13.19
C LEU A 93 -2.44 -15.92 -12.27
N ASP A 94 -1.87 -17.13 -12.20
CA ASP A 94 -0.68 -17.43 -11.39
C ASP A 94 0.53 -16.63 -11.87
N SER A 95 0.76 -16.58 -13.18
CA SER A 95 1.86 -15.82 -13.79
C SER A 95 1.82 -14.33 -13.41
N LEU A 96 0.61 -13.75 -13.28
CA LEU A 96 0.45 -12.38 -12.83
C LEU A 96 0.78 -12.23 -11.34
N GLY A 97 0.48 -13.24 -10.53
CA GLY A 97 0.92 -13.33 -9.14
C GLY A 97 2.43 -13.32 -9.01
N ASP A 98 3.11 -14.17 -9.78
CA ASP A 98 4.57 -14.31 -9.77
C ASP A 98 5.27 -13.01 -10.21
N ASP A 99 4.79 -12.38 -11.29
CA ASP A 99 5.29 -11.09 -11.74
C ASP A 99 5.14 -10.02 -10.65
N GLN A 100 4.00 -10.00 -9.97
CA GLN A 100 3.76 -9.06 -8.89
C GLN A 100 4.59 -9.32 -7.63
N VAL A 101 4.95 -10.57 -7.34
CA VAL A 101 5.89 -10.91 -6.26
C VAL A 101 7.28 -10.41 -6.61
N ARG A 102 7.75 -10.73 -7.83
CA ARG A 102 9.05 -10.25 -8.35
C ARG A 102 9.14 -8.72 -8.31
N GLU A 103 8.11 -8.04 -8.81
CA GLU A 103 8.03 -6.58 -8.80
C GLU A 103 8.02 -5.94 -7.39
N LYS A 104 7.50 -6.64 -6.38
CA LYS A 104 7.50 -6.17 -4.98
C LYS A 104 8.85 -6.41 -4.31
N ALA A 105 9.54 -7.49 -4.65
CA ALA A 105 10.90 -7.75 -4.18
C ALA A 105 11.89 -6.66 -4.63
N LEU A 106 11.75 -6.14 -5.85
CA LEU A 106 12.58 -5.03 -6.37
C LEU A 106 12.50 -3.74 -5.53
N VAL A 107 11.45 -3.60 -4.72
CA VAL A 107 11.21 -2.42 -3.87
C VAL A 107 11.24 -2.78 -2.39
N ASN A 108 11.88 -3.90 -2.04
CA ASN A 108 12.04 -4.40 -0.67
C ASN A 108 10.72 -4.67 0.07
N ILE A 109 9.66 -5.01 -0.65
CA ILE A 109 8.40 -5.47 -0.07
C ILE A 109 8.37 -7.00 -0.10
N THR A 110 8.28 -7.63 1.06
CA THR A 110 8.05 -9.07 1.16
C THR A 110 6.64 -9.38 0.66
N ALA A 111 6.56 -10.24 -0.36
CA ALA A 111 5.31 -10.76 -0.89
C ALA A 111 5.46 -12.25 -1.15
N ILE A 112 4.37 -12.99 -0.97
CA ILE A 112 4.28 -14.40 -1.28
C ILE A 112 3.11 -14.61 -2.23
N ASN A 113 3.29 -15.49 -3.21
CA ASN A 113 2.17 -16.03 -3.96
C ASN A 113 1.54 -17.12 -3.07
N LEU A 114 0.23 -17.04 -2.83
CA LEU A 114 -0.47 -18.00 -1.97
C LEU A 114 -0.91 -19.26 -2.74
N ASN A 115 -0.63 -19.30 -4.04
CA ASN A 115 -0.80 -20.48 -4.86
C ASN A 115 0.52 -21.26 -4.86
N ASN A 116 0.43 -22.55 -4.47
CA ASN A 116 1.47 -23.58 -4.45
C ASN A 116 2.82 -23.20 -3.80
#